data_AF-A0A3C0IE68-F1
#
_entry.id   AF-A0A3C0IE68-F1
#
_cell.length_a   1.000
_cell.length_b   1.000
_cell.length_c   1.000
_cell.angle_alpha   90.00
_cell.angle_beta   90.00
_cell.angle_gamma   90.00
#
_symmetry.space_group_name_H-M   'P 1'
#
loop_
_entity.id
_entity.type
_entity.pdbx_description
1 polymer ?
#
loop_
_entity_poly.entity_id
_entity_poly.type
_entity_poly.pdbx_seq_one_letter_code
_entity_poly.pdbx_strand_id
1 'polypeptide(L)'
;MLLHPFSCKFNLARLCLLGLFFCHFVLSAQATGLGESPTDELVVYDLAPTVQIYDVQTQKFIPFGLGKSTPFTLAGLWLDTEQYAGYALKINTLETSYLLIDQKVCAKFSPNQTQWFQIDSLAKHHASSKIWLLFYYPDKQTQLPGCQISQVSTANTKQATPLKKNTLDAQSLHALHTELVIVYGLILLAIYVLLRGTLQKTCPVFASIYSNFHSYLS
;
A
#
# COMPACT_ATOMS: atom_id res chain seq x y z
N MET A 1 -51.11 5.47 38.07
CA MET A 1 -50.93 5.19 36.63
C MET A 1 -49.69 5.96 36.18
N LEU A 2 -48.52 5.31 36.23
CA LEU A 2 -47.21 5.91 35.94
C LEU A 2 -46.74 5.37 34.59
N LEU A 3 -46.55 6.23 33.60
CA LEU A 3 -45.95 5.89 32.31
C LEU A 3 -44.64 6.66 32.16
N HIS A 4 -43.54 5.89 32.16
CA HIS A 4 -42.16 6.28 31.92
C HIS A 4 -41.96 6.77 30.47
N PRO A 5 -41.21 7.87 30.23
CA PRO A 5 -40.66 8.19 28.91
C PRO A 5 -39.15 7.99 28.93
N PHE A 6 -38.68 6.74 28.79
CA PHE A 6 -37.26 6.44 28.57
C PHE A 6 -37.13 5.40 27.46
N SER A 7 -37.34 5.77 26.20
CA SER A 7 -37.16 4.83 25.08
C SER A 7 -36.80 5.49 23.73
N CYS A 8 -36.08 6.62 23.73
CA CYS A 8 -35.72 7.29 22.45
C CYS A 8 -34.22 7.57 22.24
N LYS A 9 -33.35 7.25 23.22
CA LYS A 9 -31.89 7.51 23.10
C LYS A 9 -31.03 6.27 22.79
N PHE A 10 -31.62 5.06 22.82
CA PHE A 10 -30.84 3.81 22.74
C PHE A 10 -30.65 3.26 21.31
N ASN A 11 -31.44 3.71 20.34
CA ASN A 11 -31.42 3.16 18.97
C ASN A 11 -30.40 3.84 18.03
N LEU A 12 -30.01 5.10 18.30
CA LEU A 12 -29.07 5.82 17.44
C LEU A 12 -27.63 5.30 17.56
N ALA A 13 -27.19 4.99 18.79
CA ALA A 13 -25.85 4.46 19.05
C ALA A 13 -25.63 3.07 18.43
N ARG A 14 -26.67 2.22 18.39
CA ARG A 14 -26.62 0.89 17.75
C ARG A 14 -26.54 0.99 16.22
N LEU A 15 -27.24 1.95 15.61
CA LEU A 15 -27.17 2.20 14.17
C LEU A 15 -25.78 2.72 13.74
N CYS A 16 -25.16 3.60 14.52
CA CYS A 16 -23.80 4.07 14.24
C CYS A 16 -22.74 2.96 14.38
N LEU A 17 -22.88 2.05 15.36
CA LEU A 17 -21.97 0.92 15.52
C LEU A 17 -22.10 -0.11 14.37
N LEU A 18 -23.32 -0.36 13.89
CA LEU A 18 -23.56 -1.23 12.72
C LEU A 18 -22.98 -0.62 11.43
N GLY A 19 -23.06 0.70 11.25
CA GLY A 19 -22.46 1.39 10.10
C GLY A 19 -20.94 1.32 10.07
N LEU A 20 -20.28 1.48 11.23
CA LEU A 20 -18.81 1.36 11.34
C LEU A 20 -18.32 -0.07 11.03
N PHE A 21 -19.09 -1.09 11.43
CA PHE A 21 -18.76 -2.49 11.13
C PHE A 21 -18.86 -2.80 9.63
N PHE A 22 -19.89 -2.25 8.94
CA PHE A 22 -20.07 -2.46 7.50
C PHE A 22 -19.00 -1.75 6.66
N CYS A 23 -18.53 -0.57 7.09
CA CYS A 23 -17.42 0.12 6.43
C CYS A 23 -16.09 -0.64 6.51
N HIS A 24 -15.81 -1.31 7.63
CA HIS A 24 -14.60 -2.15 7.73
C HIS A 24 -14.67 -3.41 6.86
N PHE A 25 -15.86 -4.00 6.70
CA PHE A 25 -16.04 -5.23 5.91
C PHE A 25 -15.95 -4.98 4.40
N VAL A 26 -16.45 -3.84 3.91
CA VAL A 26 -16.37 -3.51 2.48
C VAL A 26 -14.95 -3.10 2.06
N LEU A 27 -14.16 -2.51 2.97
CA LEU A 27 -12.76 -2.15 2.68
C LEU A 27 -11.79 -3.34 2.69
N SER A 28 -12.20 -4.49 3.23
CA SER A 28 -11.40 -5.73 3.24
C SER A 28 -11.73 -6.69 2.08
N ALA A 29 -12.66 -6.33 1.20
CA ALA A 29 -13.07 -7.15 0.06
C ALA A 29 -12.32 -6.86 -1.26
N GLN A 30 -11.18 -6.16 -1.21
CA GLN A 30 -10.28 -6.02 -2.36
C GLN A 30 -8.91 -6.65 -2.06
N ALA A 31 -8.49 -7.53 -2.96
CA ALA A 31 -7.32 -8.43 -2.95
C ALA A 31 -7.55 -9.72 -2.14
N THR A 32 -7.61 -10.89 -2.77
CA THR A 32 -6.56 -11.44 -3.62
C THR A 32 -7.13 -12.26 -4.78
N GLY A 33 -6.98 -11.75 -6.00
CA GLY A 33 -6.93 -12.63 -7.16
C GLY A 33 -5.60 -13.38 -7.11
N LEU A 34 -5.60 -14.56 -6.48
CA LEU A 34 -4.54 -15.56 -6.68
C LEU A 34 -4.64 -15.98 -8.14
N GLY A 35 -3.88 -15.31 -9.00
CA GLY A 35 -3.67 -15.77 -10.36
C GLY A 35 -2.96 -17.11 -10.28
N GLU A 36 -3.67 -18.19 -10.62
CA GLU A 36 -3.08 -19.50 -10.88
C GLU A 36 -1.90 -19.32 -11.83
N SER A 37 -0.76 -19.88 -11.43
CA SER A 37 0.45 -19.94 -12.26
C SER A 37 0.11 -20.73 -13.52
N PRO A 38 0.12 -20.14 -14.73
CA PRO A 38 -0.16 -20.92 -15.92
C PRO A 38 0.99 -21.89 -16.15
N THR A 39 0.59 -23.10 -16.51
CA THR A 39 1.36 -24.33 -16.52
C THR A 39 2.41 -24.41 -17.65
N ASP A 40 2.65 -23.31 -18.38
CA ASP A 40 3.55 -23.21 -19.53
C ASP A 40 4.60 -22.11 -19.36
N GLU A 41 5.28 -22.08 -18.21
CA GLU A 41 6.43 -21.20 -18.01
C GLU A 41 7.74 -21.92 -18.38
N LEU A 42 8.39 -21.50 -19.47
CA LEU A 42 9.75 -21.91 -19.78
C LEU A 42 10.74 -20.89 -19.20
N VAL A 43 11.42 -21.27 -18.12
CA VAL A 43 12.53 -20.49 -17.58
C VAL A 43 13.72 -20.62 -18.52
N VAL A 44 14.19 -19.49 -19.04
CA VAL A 44 15.30 -19.39 -19.99
C VAL A 44 16.61 -19.17 -19.26
N TYR A 45 16.59 -18.37 -18.19
CA TYR A 45 17.79 -18.06 -17.41
C TYR A 45 17.46 -17.71 -15.96
N ASP A 46 18.27 -18.20 -15.02
CA ASP A 46 18.23 -17.81 -13.61
C ASP A 46 19.31 -16.75 -13.34
N LEU A 47 18.90 -15.58 -12.87
CA LEU A 47 19.79 -14.47 -12.57
C LEU A 47 20.40 -14.57 -11.17
N ALA A 48 19.94 -15.49 -10.31
CA ALA A 48 20.44 -15.65 -8.94
C ALA A 48 21.98 -15.70 -8.83
N PRO A 49 22.74 -16.38 -9.71
CA PRO A 49 24.20 -16.42 -9.64
C PRO A 49 24.89 -15.07 -9.91
N THR A 50 24.19 -14.13 -10.55
CA THR A 50 24.72 -12.80 -10.90
C THR A 50 24.45 -11.74 -9.83
N VAL A 51 23.67 -12.10 -8.80
CA VAL A 51 23.26 -11.18 -7.75
C VAL A 51 24.43 -10.87 -6.83
N GLN A 52 24.56 -9.58 -6.54
CA GLN A 52 25.55 -9.04 -5.63
C GLN A 52 24.84 -8.39 -4.45
N ILE A 53 25.38 -8.55 -3.25
CA ILE A 53 24.87 -7.91 -2.03
C ILE A 53 25.78 -6.75 -1.65
N TYR A 54 25.20 -5.69 -1.11
CA TYR A 54 25.97 -4.56 -0.61
C TYR A 54 26.57 -4.91 0.75
N ASP A 55 27.90 -4.94 0.82
CA ASP A 55 28.62 -5.05 2.08
C ASP A 55 28.91 -3.67 2.65
N VAL A 56 28.38 -3.42 3.86
CA VAL A 56 28.55 -2.15 4.58
C VAL A 56 30.00 -1.93 5.01
N GLN A 57 30.76 -3.00 5.29
CA GLN A 57 32.14 -2.89 5.75
C GLN A 57 33.07 -2.44 4.64
N THR A 58 32.91 -3.02 3.44
CA THR A 58 33.74 -2.70 2.28
C THR A 58 33.14 -1.61 1.38
N GLN A 59 31.90 -1.19 1.64
CA GLN A 59 31.12 -0.22 0.86
C GLN A 59 31.01 -0.60 -0.63
N LYS A 60 30.89 -1.90 -0.90
CA LYS A 60 30.91 -2.45 -2.27
C LYS A 60 29.87 -3.55 -2.43
N PHE A 61 29.43 -3.72 -3.67
CA PHE A 61 28.66 -4.91 -4.06
C PHE A 61 29.60 -6.10 -4.22
N ILE A 62 29.32 -7.17 -3.49
CA ILE A 62 30.08 -8.42 -3.52
C ILE A 62 29.18 -9.57 -3.98
N PRO A 63 29.68 -10.56 -4.72
CA PRO A 63 28.87 -11.70 -5.14
C PRO A 63 28.28 -12.44 -3.93
N PHE A 64 26.98 -12.74 -4.01
CA PHE A 64 26.32 -13.55 -2.99
C PHE A 64 26.81 -15.01 -3.06
N GLY A 65 27.05 -15.65 -1.92
CA GLY A 65 27.44 -17.06 -1.85
C GLY A 65 28.95 -17.36 -1.82
N LEU A 66 29.84 -16.36 -1.87
CA LEU A 66 31.29 -16.55 -1.67
C LEU A 66 31.72 -16.69 -0.19
N GLY A 67 30.76 -16.91 0.73
CA GLY A 67 30.99 -17.06 2.17
C GLY A 67 29.67 -17.05 2.95
N LYS A 68 29.70 -17.33 4.26
CA LYS A 68 28.53 -17.40 5.16
C LYS A 68 27.48 -16.36 4.78
N SER A 69 26.22 -16.79 4.60
CA SER A 69 25.08 -15.89 4.33
C SER A 69 25.08 -14.77 5.37
N THR A 70 25.48 -13.58 4.94
CA THR A 70 25.53 -12.39 5.77
C THR A 70 24.22 -11.65 5.58
N PRO A 71 23.57 -11.22 6.68
CA PRO A 71 22.35 -10.45 6.56
C PRO A 71 22.59 -9.15 5.77
N PHE A 72 21.78 -8.88 4.74
CA PHE A 72 21.92 -7.73 3.85
C PHE A 72 20.60 -6.97 3.71
N THR A 73 20.66 -5.70 3.31
CA THR A 73 19.46 -4.88 3.01
C THR A 73 19.39 -4.44 1.56
N LEU A 74 20.48 -4.62 0.80
CA LEU A 74 20.58 -4.26 -0.61
C LEU A 74 21.16 -5.43 -1.39
N ALA A 75 20.47 -5.79 -2.46
CA ALA A 75 20.95 -6.74 -3.47
C ALA A 75 20.77 -6.12 -4.84
N GLY A 76 21.69 -6.36 -5.77
CA GLY A 76 21.57 -5.84 -7.13
C GLY A 76 22.15 -6.76 -8.16
N LEU A 77 21.68 -6.59 -9.39
CA LEU A 77 22.10 -7.38 -10.54
C LEU A 77 22.00 -6.55 -11.83
N TRP A 78 22.82 -6.91 -12.81
CA TRP A 78 22.76 -6.32 -14.14
C TRP A 78 21.79 -7.11 -15.02
N LEU A 79 20.86 -6.41 -15.65
CA LEU A 79 19.97 -6.94 -16.68
C LEU A 79 20.38 -6.37 -18.04
N ASP A 80 20.66 -7.25 -19.00
CA ASP A 80 20.89 -6.88 -20.40
C ASP A 80 19.56 -6.97 -21.18
N THR A 81 18.96 -5.81 -21.43
CA THR A 81 17.66 -5.74 -22.09
C THR A 81 17.70 -6.03 -23.59
N GLU A 82 18.86 -5.88 -24.23
CA GLU A 82 19.03 -6.25 -25.64
C GLU A 82 19.17 -7.76 -25.79
N GLN A 83 19.97 -8.39 -24.93
CA GLN A 83 20.16 -9.84 -24.93
C GLN A 83 18.84 -10.61 -24.70
N TYR A 84 17.98 -10.07 -23.84
CA TYR A 84 16.73 -10.72 -23.43
C TYR A 84 15.48 -10.03 -24.03
N ALA A 85 15.61 -9.38 -25.18
CA ALA A 85 14.48 -8.79 -25.90
C ALA A 85 13.38 -9.85 -26.19
N GLY A 86 12.11 -9.47 -25.99
CA GLY A 86 10.95 -10.36 -26.17
C GLY A 86 10.69 -11.34 -25.02
N TYR A 87 11.53 -11.37 -23.98
CA TYR A 87 11.28 -12.15 -22.76
C TYR A 87 10.69 -11.29 -21.64
N ALA A 88 10.27 -11.93 -20.54
CA ALA A 88 9.96 -11.23 -19.31
C ALA A 88 10.89 -11.60 -18.18
N LEU A 89 11.10 -10.61 -17.32
CA LEU A 89 11.72 -10.75 -16.03
C LEU A 89 10.64 -11.09 -15.00
N LYS A 90 10.75 -12.25 -14.39
CA LYS A 90 9.98 -12.69 -13.23
C LYS A 90 10.79 -12.40 -11.98
N ILE A 91 10.17 -11.69 -11.04
CA ILE A 91 10.74 -11.42 -9.72
C ILE A 91 9.82 -12.01 -8.68
N ASN A 92 10.39 -12.81 -7.77
CA ASN A 92 9.71 -13.32 -6.58
C ASN A 92 10.47 -12.92 -5.32
N THR A 93 9.73 -12.39 -4.36
CA THR A 93 10.30 -11.90 -3.10
C THR A 93 9.57 -12.56 -1.93
N LEU A 94 10.32 -13.03 -0.95
CA LEU A 94 9.74 -13.64 0.26
C LEU A 94 9.24 -12.58 1.24
N GLU A 95 9.94 -11.46 1.31
CA GLU A 95 9.66 -10.35 2.21
C GLU A 95 9.29 -9.07 1.45
N THR A 96 8.83 -8.07 2.21
CA THR A 96 8.58 -6.74 1.66
C THR A 96 9.86 -6.17 1.07
N SER A 97 9.81 -5.72 -0.18
CA SER A 97 10.97 -5.13 -0.84
C SER A 97 10.57 -4.09 -1.88
N TYR A 98 11.57 -3.32 -2.32
CA TYR A 98 11.43 -2.29 -3.32
C TYR A 98 12.43 -2.56 -4.44
N LEU A 99 11.97 -2.53 -5.68
CA LEU A 99 12.83 -2.52 -6.85
C LEU A 99 13.11 -1.08 -7.25
N LEU A 100 14.39 -0.76 -7.32
CA LEU A 100 14.91 0.50 -7.80
C LEU A 100 15.65 0.28 -9.11
N ILE A 101 15.42 1.19 -10.06
CA ILE A 101 16.15 1.27 -11.32
C ILE A 101 16.52 2.75 -11.49
N ASP A 102 17.78 3.04 -11.82
CA ASP A 102 18.30 4.41 -11.94
C ASP A 102 17.94 5.29 -10.72
N GLN A 103 18.11 4.72 -9.52
CA GLN A 103 17.82 5.37 -8.23
C GLN A 103 16.34 5.73 -8.00
N LYS A 104 15.42 5.22 -8.83
CA LYS A 104 13.97 5.45 -8.70
C LYS A 104 13.25 4.18 -8.32
N VAL A 105 12.33 4.28 -7.37
CA VAL A 105 11.45 3.18 -6.98
C VAL A 105 10.49 2.87 -8.13
N CYS A 106 10.65 1.69 -8.72
CA CYS A 106 9.86 1.22 -9.85
C CYS A 106 8.73 0.29 -9.42
N ALA A 107 8.95 -0.50 -8.37
CA ALA A 107 7.94 -1.41 -7.84
C ALA A 107 8.12 -1.61 -6.32
N LYS A 108 7.00 -1.89 -5.65
CA LYS A 108 6.95 -2.40 -4.29
C LYS A 108 6.41 -3.84 -4.36
N PHE A 109 7.08 -4.74 -3.65
CA PHE A 109 6.66 -6.12 -3.49
C PHE A 109 6.18 -6.31 -2.06
N SER A 110 5.01 -6.92 -1.94
CA SER A 110 4.54 -7.48 -0.68
C SER A 110 5.19 -8.85 -0.45
N PRO A 111 5.20 -9.37 0.79
CA PRO A 111 5.72 -10.71 1.07
C PRO A 111 5.07 -11.78 0.17
N ASN A 112 5.89 -12.72 -0.29
CA ASN A 112 5.50 -13.82 -1.20
C ASN A 112 4.84 -13.38 -2.52
N GLN A 113 5.15 -12.17 -2.98
CA GLN A 113 4.61 -11.67 -4.23
C GLN A 113 5.54 -12.01 -5.41
N THR A 114 4.92 -12.51 -6.49
CA THR A 114 5.57 -12.63 -7.79
C THR A 114 5.07 -11.51 -8.70
N GLN A 115 5.98 -10.81 -9.37
CA GLN A 115 5.64 -9.84 -10.40
C GLN A 115 6.42 -10.11 -11.68
N TRP A 116 5.80 -9.73 -12.79
CA TRP A 116 6.30 -9.93 -14.14
C TRP A 116 6.52 -8.59 -14.82
N PHE A 117 7.70 -8.42 -15.40
CA PHE A 117 8.09 -7.21 -16.13
C PHE A 117 8.48 -7.60 -17.55
N GLN A 118 7.80 -7.02 -18.55
CA GLN A 118 8.25 -7.15 -19.94
C GLN A 118 9.59 -6.43 -20.11
N ILE A 119 10.61 -7.14 -20.60
CA ILE A 119 11.96 -6.57 -20.74
C ILE A 119 11.96 -5.45 -21.77
N ASP A 120 11.18 -5.59 -22.84
CA ASP A 120 10.99 -4.55 -23.85
C ASP A 120 10.38 -3.26 -23.27
N SER A 121 9.59 -3.36 -22.19
CA SER A 121 9.05 -2.19 -21.48
C SER A 121 10.14 -1.50 -20.68
N LEU A 122 11.06 -2.25 -20.06
CA LEU A 122 12.20 -1.69 -19.35
C LEU A 122 13.12 -0.96 -20.33
N ALA A 123 13.42 -1.56 -21.48
CA ALA A 123 14.25 -0.95 -22.52
C ALA A 123 13.69 0.40 -23.04
N LYS A 124 12.35 0.57 -23.09
CA LYS A 124 11.72 1.83 -23.51
C LYS A 124 11.85 2.96 -22.49
N HIS A 125 12.00 2.64 -21.21
CA HIS A 125 12.02 3.62 -20.13
C HIS A 125 13.43 4.02 -19.70
N HIS A 126 14.44 3.26 -20.12
CA HIS A 126 15.84 3.45 -19.72
C HIS A 126 16.72 3.60 -20.96
N ALA A 127 17.65 4.56 -20.95
CA ALA A 127 18.48 4.87 -22.11
C ALA A 127 19.61 3.85 -22.37
N SER A 128 19.92 3.01 -21.39
CA SER A 128 20.99 2.01 -21.44
C SER A 128 20.40 0.63 -21.69
N SER A 129 21.05 -0.16 -22.56
CA SER A 129 20.72 -1.57 -22.77
C SER A 129 21.02 -2.42 -21.54
N LYS A 130 22.01 -2.02 -20.73
CA LYS A 130 22.32 -2.64 -19.44
C LYS A 130 21.74 -1.81 -18.31
N ILE A 131 20.86 -2.42 -17.55
CA ILE A 131 20.11 -1.79 -16.46
C ILE A 131 20.57 -2.42 -15.15
N TRP A 132 20.87 -1.58 -14.16
CA TRP A 132 21.13 -2.04 -12.80
C TRP A 132 19.81 -2.13 -12.04
N LEU A 133 19.41 -3.35 -11.68
CA LEU A 133 18.28 -3.60 -10.81
C LEU A 133 18.78 -3.63 -9.37
N LEU A 134 18.21 -2.80 -8.51
CA LEU A 134 18.57 -2.72 -7.10
C LEU A 134 17.35 -3.04 -6.24
N PHE A 135 17.45 -4.10 -5.45
CA PHE A 135 16.47 -4.50 -4.46
C PHE A 135 16.83 -3.91 -3.11
N TYR A 136 15.90 -3.16 -2.52
CA TYR A 136 15.99 -2.67 -1.16
C TYR A 136 15.00 -3.39 -0.25
N TYR A 137 15.51 -3.87 0.88
CA TYR A 137 14.74 -4.51 1.93
C TYR A 137 14.78 -3.64 3.19
N PRO A 138 13.61 -3.28 3.75
CA PRO A 138 13.55 -2.57 5.03
C PRO A 138 14.22 -3.36 6.16
N ASP A 139 14.02 -4.68 6.14
CA ASP A 139 14.58 -5.61 7.12
C ASP A 139 15.73 -6.43 6.52
N LYS A 140 16.71 -6.80 7.36
CA LYS A 140 17.86 -7.59 6.93
C LYS A 140 17.42 -8.98 6.42
N GLN A 141 17.89 -9.33 5.23
CA GLN A 141 17.60 -10.58 4.54
C GLN A 141 18.80 -11.51 4.55
N THR A 142 18.53 -12.81 4.53
CA THR A 142 19.53 -13.87 4.36
C THR A 142 19.32 -14.67 3.07
N GLN A 143 18.25 -14.37 2.33
CA GLN A 143 17.85 -15.04 1.10
C GLN A 143 17.69 -14.02 -0.02
N LEU A 144 18.17 -14.38 -1.20
CA LEU A 144 18.08 -13.54 -2.39
C LEU A 144 16.64 -13.47 -2.93
N PRO A 145 16.29 -12.38 -3.64
CA PRO A 145 15.11 -12.42 -4.49
C PRO A 145 15.32 -13.46 -5.58
N GLY A 146 14.28 -14.22 -5.91
CA GLY A 146 14.32 -15.02 -7.13
C GLY A 146 14.11 -14.09 -8.32
N CYS A 147 15.03 -14.14 -9.28
CA CYS A 147 15.02 -13.31 -10.48
C CYS A 147 15.27 -14.22 -11.68
N GLN A 148 14.28 -14.36 -12.55
CA GLN A 148 14.32 -15.31 -13.66
C GLN A 148 13.91 -14.63 -14.96
N ILE A 149 14.59 -14.97 -16.05
CA ILE A 149 14.16 -14.64 -17.41
C ILE A 149 13.34 -15.82 -17.91
N SER A 150 12.08 -15.55 -18.28
CA SER A 150 11.15 -16.58 -18.73
C SER A 150 10.47 -16.15 -20.03
N GLN A 151 10.17 -17.15 -20.87
CA GLN A 151 9.36 -16.93 -22.07
C GLN A 151 7.89 -16.77 -21.67
N VAL A 152 7.28 -15.66 -22.09
CA VAL A 152 5.88 -15.36 -21.75
C VAL A 152 4.96 -15.98 -22.81
N SER A 153 4.23 -17.03 -22.44
CA SER A 153 3.05 -17.43 -23.21
C SER A 153 1.99 -16.33 -23.12
N THR A 154 1.26 -16.06 -24.20
CA THR A 154 0.26 -14.99 -24.38
C THR A 154 -0.77 -14.86 -23.23
N ALA A 155 -0.96 -15.91 -22.42
CA ALA A 155 -1.78 -15.92 -21.22
C ALA A 155 -1.19 -15.09 -20.05
N ASN A 156 0.14 -15.06 -19.91
CA ASN A 156 0.87 -14.33 -18.85
C ASN A 156 1.08 -12.84 -19.17
N THR A 157 0.92 -12.44 -20.43
CA THR A 157 1.04 -11.05 -20.86
C THR A 157 0.01 -10.13 -20.15
N LYS A 158 -1.11 -10.69 -19.67
CA LYS A 158 -2.12 -9.97 -18.87
C LYS A 158 -1.69 -9.69 -17.42
N GLN A 159 -0.71 -10.41 -16.87
CA GLN A 159 -0.13 -10.15 -15.54
C GLN A 159 1.15 -9.32 -15.59
N ALA A 160 1.75 -9.16 -16.77
CA ALA A 160 2.90 -8.30 -16.96
C ALA A 160 2.46 -6.84 -16.87
N THR A 161 2.59 -6.26 -15.69
CA THR A 161 2.25 -4.87 -15.46
C THR A 161 3.26 -4.02 -16.25
N PRO A 162 2.84 -3.21 -17.22
CA PRO A 162 3.75 -2.23 -17.79
C PRO A 162 4.27 -1.37 -16.64
N LEU A 163 5.58 -1.11 -16.61
CA LEU A 163 6.18 -0.25 -15.60
C LEU A 163 5.49 1.12 -15.73
N LYS A 164 4.50 1.39 -14.86
CA LYS A 164 3.76 2.65 -14.93
C LYS A 164 4.78 3.75 -14.65
N LYS A 165 4.99 4.61 -15.65
CA LYS A 165 5.75 5.85 -15.54
C LYS A 165 5.26 6.60 -14.30
N ASN A 166 6.05 6.55 -13.23
CA ASN A 166 5.86 7.22 -11.94
C ASN A 166 4.40 7.35 -11.46
N THR A 167 3.90 6.35 -10.72
CA THR A 167 2.67 6.50 -9.92
C THR A 167 2.85 6.03 -8.48
N LEU A 168 4.00 6.32 -7.86
CA LEU A 168 4.15 6.20 -6.41
C LEU A 168 4.13 7.54 -5.67
N ASP A 169 4.03 8.68 -6.37
CA ASP A 169 4.25 10.00 -5.75
C ASP A 169 3.12 11.04 -5.87
N ALA A 170 1.93 10.68 -6.35
CA ALA A 170 0.82 11.65 -6.41
C ALA A 170 -0.55 11.06 -6.07
N GLN A 171 -0.83 9.82 -6.46
CA GLN A 171 -2.19 9.28 -6.37
C GLN A 171 -2.54 8.71 -4.98
N SER A 172 -1.56 8.14 -4.27
CA SER A 172 -1.73 7.61 -2.91
C SER A 172 -1.86 8.72 -1.86
N LEU A 173 -1.14 9.83 -2.04
CA LEU A 173 -1.17 10.97 -1.14
C LEU A 173 -2.48 11.77 -1.28
N HIS A 174 -2.99 11.92 -2.50
CA HIS A 174 -4.27 12.61 -2.74
C HIS A 174 -5.48 11.84 -2.23
N ALA A 175 -5.48 10.50 -2.35
CA ALA A 175 -6.56 9.65 -1.82
C ALA A 175 -6.60 9.71 -0.29
N LEU A 176 -5.43 9.64 0.38
CA LEU A 176 -5.36 9.70 1.84
C LEU A 176 -5.78 11.09 2.38
N HIS A 177 -5.43 12.17 1.68
CA HIS A 177 -5.83 13.52 2.06
C HIS A 177 -7.34 13.77 1.90
N THR A 178 -7.94 13.20 0.85
CA THR A 178 -9.38 13.36 0.59
C THR A 178 -10.21 12.63 1.64
N GLU A 179 -9.82 11.39 1.98
CA GLU A 179 -10.45 10.62 3.06
C GLU A 179 -10.30 11.30 4.43
N LEU A 180 -9.11 11.84 4.75
CA LEU A 180 -8.90 12.59 5.99
C LEU A 180 -9.82 13.82 6.07
N VAL A 181 -9.92 14.61 5.00
CA VAL A 181 -10.75 15.82 4.97
C VAL A 181 -12.23 15.48 5.13
N ILE A 182 -12.70 14.38 4.53
CA ILE A 182 -14.09 13.91 4.70
C ILE A 182 -14.35 13.49 6.15
N VAL A 183 -13.43 12.73 6.75
CA VAL A 183 -13.55 12.28 8.16
C VAL A 183 -13.55 13.47 9.12
N TYR A 184 -12.61 14.41 8.97
CA TYR A 184 -12.57 15.62 9.79
C TYR A 184 -13.82 16.51 9.60
N GLY A 185 -14.31 16.63 8.35
CA GLY A 185 -15.54 17.35 8.04
C GLY A 185 -16.77 16.75 8.73
N LEU A 186 -16.89 15.41 8.72
CA LEU A 186 -17.98 14.70 9.39
C LEU A 186 -17.91 14.83 10.91
N ILE A 187 -16.71 14.79 11.49
CA ILE A 187 -16.50 15.00 12.94
C ILE A 187 -16.92 16.43 13.33
N LEU A 188 -16.48 17.44 12.58
CA LEU A 188 -16.86 18.83 12.83
C LEU A 188 -18.37 19.05 12.70
N LEU A 189 -19.00 18.44 11.70
CA LEU A 189 -20.46 18.50 11.53
C LEU A 189 -21.20 17.84 12.71
N ALA A 190 -20.72 16.68 13.18
CA ALA A 190 -21.30 16.00 14.34
C ALA A 190 -21.18 16.84 15.62
N ILE A 191 -20.01 17.46 15.85
CA ILE A 191 -19.80 18.41 16.96
C ILE A 191 -20.74 19.60 16.85
N TYR A 192 -20.88 20.18 15.66
CA TYR A 192 -21.77 21.32 15.42
C TYR A 192 -23.25 20.97 15.72
N VAL A 193 -23.72 19.81 15.25
CA VAL A 193 -25.09 19.33 15.51
C VAL A 193 -25.31 19.07 17.01
N LEU A 194 -24.32 18.49 17.70
CA LEU A 194 -24.36 18.29 19.15
C LEU A 194 -24.44 19.62 19.91
N LEU A 195 -23.57 20.58 19.57
CA LEU A 195 -23.55 21.91 20.17
C LEU A 195 -24.86 22.66 19.92
N ARG A 196 -25.41 22.62 18.70
CA ARG A 196 -26.69 23.25 18.39
C ARG A 196 -27.84 22.60 19.16
N GLY A 197 -27.84 21.28 19.27
CA GLY A 197 -28.84 20.52 20.02
C GLY A 197 -28.77 20.73 21.54
N THR A 198 -27.59 21.00 22.10
CA THR A 198 -27.44 21.36 23.53
C THR A 198 -27.78 22.82 23.77
N LEU A 199 -27.33 23.75 22.91
CA LEU A 199 -27.64 25.19 22.99
C LEU A 199 -29.14 25.49 22.89
N GLN A 200 -29.87 24.81 22.00
CA GLN A 200 -31.32 24.95 21.92
C GLN A 200 -32.06 24.43 23.17
N LYS A 201 -31.47 23.47 23.89
CA LYS A 201 -32.08 22.91 25.10
C LYS A 201 -31.73 23.71 26.36
N THR A 202 -30.59 24.40 26.39
CA THR A 202 -30.16 25.23 27.54
C THR A 202 -30.73 26.64 27.49
N CYS A 203 -31.03 27.20 26.30
CA CYS A 203 -31.65 28.52 26.17
C CYS A 203 -32.98 28.73 26.95
N PRO A 204 -33.99 27.83 26.89
CA PRO A 204 -35.23 28.03 27.63
C PRO A 204 -35.05 27.90 29.15
N VAL A 205 -34.06 27.11 29.60
CA VAL A 205 -33.74 26.97 31.03
C VAL A 205 -33.09 28.25 31.58
N PHE A 206 -32.18 28.86 30.83
CA PHE A 206 -31.58 30.14 31.22
C PHE A 206 -32.59 31.30 31.19
N ALA A 207 -33.47 31.36 30.19
CA ALA A 207 -34.54 32.35 30.13
C ALA A 207 -35.52 32.20 31.32
N SER A 208 -35.85 30.97 31.71
CA SER A 208 -36.68 30.69 32.89
C SER A 208 -36.01 31.13 34.19
N ILE A 209 -34.72 30.85 34.39
CA ILE A 209 -34.00 31.24 35.61
C ILE A 209 -33.90 32.76 35.71
N TYR A 210 -33.63 33.46 34.59
CA TYR A 210 -33.55 34.93 34.56
C TYR A 210 -34.91 35.60 34.86
N SER A 211 -36.00 35.05 34.33
CA SER A 211 -37.36 35.57 34.61
C SER A 211 -37.75 35.42 36.08
N ASN A 212 -37.37 34.30 36.73
CA ASN A 212 -37.65 34.06 38.14
C ASN A 212 -36.77 34.93 39.05
N PHE A 213 -35.52 35.21 38.69
CA PHE A 213 -34.67 36.12 39.47
C PHE A 213 -35.17 37.56 39.43
N HIS A 214 -35.73 38.01 38.30
CA HIS A 214 -36.24 39.38 38.18
C HIS A 214 -37.48 39.64 39.05
N SER A 215 -38.31 38.62 39.30
CA SER A 215 -39.49 38.73 40.18
C SER A 215 -39.17 38.73 41.69
N TYR A 216 -37.93 38.41 42.09
CA TYR A 216 -37.49 38.47 43.49
C TYR A 216 -36.77 39.78 43.85
N LEU A 217 -36.48 40.63 42.85
CA LEU A 217 -35.77 41.92 43.01
C LEU A 217 -36.70 43.14 42.85
N SER A 218 -38.00 42.91 42.65
CA SER A 218 -39.08 43.92 42.66
C SER A 218 -39.96 43.76 43.88
#